data_AF-X0YY84-F1
#
_entry.id   AF-X0YY84-F1
#
_cell.length_a   1.000
_cell.length_b   1.000
_cell.length_c   1.000
_cell.angle_alpha   90.00
_cell.angle_beta   90.00
_cell.angle_gamma   90.00
#
_symmetry.space_group_name_H-M   'P 1'
#
loop_
_entity.id
_entity.type
_entity.pdbx_description
1 polymer ?
#
loop_
_entity_poly.entity_id
_entity_poly.type
_entity_poly.pdbx_seq_one_letter_code
_entity_poly.pdbx_strand_id
1 'polypeptide(L)'
;MEAAYMGENGVISILVTTYIPPGGEKRIATVEACLRSWRKHLMFSGDVHVHIADDGSAFDLEARWQSAVGDWGTFSYTRQERRGLGASLNTGI
;
A
#
# COMPACT_ATOMS: atom_id res chain seq x y z
N MET A 1 3.90 -32.36 2.77
CA MET A 1 2.49 -32.01 3.08
C MET A 1 2.57 -30.76 3.94
N GLU A 2 2.55 -29.58 3.31
CA GLU A 2 2.64 -28.30 4.03
C GLU A 2 1.28 -27.98 4.64
N ALA A 3 1.26 -27.65 5.92
CA ALA A 3 0.05 -27.27 6.62
C ALA A 3 -0.44 -25.92 6.09
N ALA A 4 -1.50 -25.91 5.28
CA ALA A 4 -2.25 -24.71 5.02
C ALA A 4 -2.90 -24.26 6.34
N TYR A 5 -2.47 -23.12 6.86
CA TYR A 5 -3.09 -22.50 8.03
C TYR A 5 -4.52 -22.11 7.62
N MET A 6 -5.49 -22.97 7.92
CA MET A 6 -6.93 -22.67 7.80
C MET A 6 -7.35 -21.76 8.96
N GLY A 7 -6.75 -20.57 9.01
CA GLY A 7 -7.30 -19.47 9.78
C GLY A 7 -8.56 -18.97 9.07
N GLU A 8 -9.53 -18.52 9.85
CA GLU A 8 -10.78 -17.87 9.41
C GLU A 8 -10.56 -16.90 8.24
N ASN A 9 -11.61 -16.60 7.47
CA ASN A 9 -11.66 -15.54 6.43
C ASN A 9 -11.32 -14.16 7.04
N GLY A 10 -10.06 -13.97 7.41
CA GLY A 10 -9.55 -12.76 8.03
C GLY A 10 -9.30 -11.72 6.95
N VAL A 11 -9.32 -10.46 7.38
CA VAL A 11 -8.88 -9.35 6.55
C VAL A 11 -7.50 -8.95 7.05
N ILE A 12 -6.52 -8.86 6.14
CA ILE A 12 -5.24 -8.21 6.43
C ILE A 12 -5.22 -6.82 5.79
N SER A 13 -4.84 -5.83 6.57
CA SER A 13 -4.62 -4.47 6.07
C SER A 13 -3.12 -4.19 5.96
N ILE A 14 -2.68 -3.78 4.79
CA ILE A 14 -1.31 -3.35 4.51
C ILE A 14 -1.32 -1.82 4.44
N LEU A 15 -0.65 -1.19 5.39
CA LEU A 15 -0.44 0.26 5.41
C LEU A 15 0.85 0.61 4.68
N VAL A 16 0.75 1.48 3.67
CA VAL A 16 1.88 1.99 2.88
C VAL A 16 2.02 3.49 3.15
N THR A 17 3.06 3.89 3.87
CA THR A 17 3.40 5.31 3.99
C THR A 17 4.34 5.71 2.87
N THR A 18 4.06 6.81 2.16
CA THR A 18 4.88 7.24 1.04
C THR A 18 5.10 8.75 1.01
N TYR A 19 6.20 9.16 0.37
CA TYR A 19 6.49 10.55 0.03
C TYR A 19 7.35 10.59 -1.23
N ILE A 20 6.83 11.23 -2.27
CA ILE A 20 7.48 11.39 -3.56
C ILE A 20 7.83 12.88 -3.77
N PRO A 21 9.10 13.29 -3.61
CA PRO A 21 9.52 14.64 -3.93
C PRO A 21 9.50 14.87 -5.46
N PRO A 22 9.63 16.12 -5.94
CA PRO A 22 9.92 16.39 -7.35
C PRO A 22 11.15 15.57 -7.81
N GLY A 23 11.10 14.95 -9.00
CA GLY A 23 12.14 14.03 -9.49
C GLY A 23 12.21 12.69 -8.74
N GLY A 24 11.12 12.30 -8.07
CA GLY A 24 11.01 11.09 -7.26
C GLY A 24 10.61 9.83 -8.02
N GLU A 25 10.80 9.74 -9.34
CA GLU A 25 10.28 8.65 -10.19
C GLU A 25 10.77 7.26 -9.73
N LYS A 26 11.99 7.17 -9.21
CA LYS A 26 12.51 5.93 -8.63
C LYS A 26 11.68 5.45 -7.43
N ARG A 27 11.22 6.38 -6.58
CA ARG A 27 10.36 6.03 -5.44
C ARG A 27 9.01 5.53 -5.90
N ILE A 28 8.47 6.11 -6.97
CA ILE A 28 7.23 5.62 -7.59
C ILE A 28 7.42 4.16 -8.03
N ALA A 29 8.48 3.88 -8.78
CA ALA A 29 8.80 2.53 -9.23
C ALA A 29 9.02 1.54 -8.06
N THR A 30 9.62 2.00 -6.96
CA THR A 30 9.80 1.19 -5.74
C THR A 30 8.49 0.83 -5.07
N VAL A 31 7.55 1.78 -4.93
CA VAL A 31 6.22 1.51 -4.36
C VAL A 31 5.48 0.49 -5.21
N GLU A 32 5.47 0.66 -6.54
CA GLU A 32 4.85 -0.32 -7.44
C GLU A 32 5.51 -1.69 -7.37
N ALA A 33 6.84 -1.74 -7.24
CA ALA A 33 7.57 -2.99 -7.08
C ALA A 33 7.22 -3.70 -5.76
N CYS A 34 7.01 -2.95 -4.67
CA CYS A 34 6.52 -3.52 -3.40
C CYS A 34 5.12 -4.11 -3.56
N LEU A 35 4.17 -3.36 -4.15
CA LEU A 35 2.80 -3.83 -4.38
C LEU A 35 2.79 -5.11 -5.23
N ARG A 36 3.56 -5.15 -6.32
CA ARG A 36 3.71 -6.35 -7.16
C ARG A 36 4.34 -7.53 -6.39
N SER A 37 5.31 -7.25 -5.53
CA SER A 37 5.96 -8.28 -4.71
C SER A 37 4.97 -8.90 -3.73
N TRP A 38 4.15 -8.09 -3.05
CA TRP A 38 3.12 -8.60 -2.15
C TRP A 38 2.11 -9.46 -2.89
N ARG A 39 1.56 -9.00 -4.01
CA ARG A 39 0.67 -9.83 -4.85
C ARG A 39 1.27 -11.21 -5.16
N LYS A 40 2.58 -11.25 -5.44
CA LYS A 40 3.26 -12.48 -5.85
C LYS A 40 3.58 -13.42 -4.68
N HIS A 41 3.88 -12.87 -3.51
CA HIS A 41 4.51 -13.63 -2.42
C HIS A 41 3.66 -13.74 -1.16
N LEU A 42 2.56 -12.99 -1.07
CA LEU A 42 1.63 -13.05 0.06
C LEU A 42 0.81 -14.34 -0.01
N MET A 43 1.19 -15.34 0.77
CA MET A 43 0.46 -16.60 0.90
C MET A 43 -0.67 -16.42 1.93
N PHE A 44 -1.70 -15.66 1.53
CA PHE A 44 -2.89 -15.41 2.34
C PHE A 44 -4.15 -15.64 1.50
N SER A 45 -5.12 -16.37 2.06
CA SER A 45 -6.37 -16.74 1.35
C SER A 45 -7.58 -15.90 1.73
N GLY A 46 -7.44 -14.96 2.67
CA GLY A 46 -8.50 -14.02 3.04
C GLY A 46 -8.42 -12.71 2.25
N ASP A 47 -9.23 -11.73 2.67
CA ASP A 47 -9.28 -10.43 2.01
C ASP A 47 -8.06 -9.58 2.34
N VAL A 48 -7.53 -8.90 1.32
CA VAL A 48 -6.43 -7.94 1.48
C VAL A 48 -6.96 -6.53 1.27
N HIS A 49 -6.67 -5.65 2.22
CA HIS A 49 -6.86 -4.22 2.08
C HIS A 49 -5.50 -3.52 2.01
N VAL A 50 -5.33 -2.58 1.09
CA VAL A 50 -4.14 -1.75 0.98
C VAL A 50 -4.55 -0.29 1.20
N HIS A 51 -4.05 0.30 2.28
CA HIS A 51 -4.16 1.73 2.52
C HIS A 51 -2.84 2.42 2.18
N ILE A 52 -2.87 3.46 1.35
CA ILE A 52 -1.70 4.30 1.08
C ILE A 52 -1.87 5.67 1.73
N ALA A 53 -1.00 5.98 2.69
CA ALA A 53 -0.91 7.25 3.38
C ALA A 53 0.25 8.09 2.80
N ASP A 54 -0.10 9.14 2.06
CA ASP A 54 0.82 10.03 1.36
C ASP A 54 1.17 11.28 2.17
N ASP A 55 2.44 11.45 2.49
CA ASP A 55 3.00 12.57 3.27
C ASP A 55 3.33 13.80 2.41
N GLY A 56 2.37 14.23 1.59
CA GLY A 56 2.51 15.46 0.81
C GLY A 56 3.44 15.33 -0.40
N SER A 57 3.35 14.22 -1.13
CA SER A 57 4.04 14.03 -2.40
C SER A 57 3.78 15.17 -3.39
N ALA A 58 4.72 15.42 -4.29
CA ALA A 58 4.60 16.46 -5.31
C ALA A 58 3.61 16.12 -6.43
N PHE A 59 3.18 14.86 -6.53
CA PHE A 59 2.33 14.33 -7.58
C PHE A 59 1.03 13.80 -6.99
N ASP A 60 -0.07 13.91 -7.74
CA ASP A 60 -1.27 13.14 -7.47
C ASP A 60 -1.10 11.74 -8.09
N LEU A 61 -1.07 10.73 -7.23
CA LEU A 61 -0.74 9.35 -7.58
C LEU A 61 -1.85 8.37 -7.17
N GLU A 62 -2.99 8.83 -6.67
CA GLU A 62 -4.06 7.98 -6.16
C GLU A 62 -4.53 6.95 -7.20
N ALA A 63 -4.91 7.41 -8.40
CA ALA A 63 -5.34 6.53 -9.48
C ALA A 63 -4.25 5.53 -9.91
N ARG A 64 -2.98 5.92 -9.81
CA ARG A 64 -1.83 5.06 -10.12
C ARG A 64 -1.68 3.95 -9.09
N TRP A 65 -1.85 4.28 -7.81
CA TRP A 65 -1.85 3.32 -6.72
C TRP A 65 -3.04 2.37 -6.77
N GLN A 66 -4.23 2.89 -7.03
CA GLN A 66 -5.42 2.07 -7.23
C GLN A 66 -5.20 1.05 -8.35
N SER A 67 -4.61 1.46 -9.48
CA SER A 67 -4.29 0.56 -10.60
C SER A 67 -3.23 -0.50 -10.21
N ALA A 68 -2.24 -0.14 -9.41
CA ALA A 68 -1.20 -1.07 -8.95
C ALA A 68 -1.73 -2.12 -7.94
N VAL A 69 -2.72 -1.75 -7.13
CA VAL A 69 -3.46 -2.70 -6.26
C VAL A 69 -4.44 -3.53 -7.10
N GLY A 70 -5.14 -2.94 -8.05
CA GLY A 70 -5.97 -3.69 -9.00
C GLY A 70 -6.96 -4.63 -8.31
N ASP A 71 -6.96 -5.90 -8.73
CA ASP A 71 -7.94 -6.92 -8.32
C ASP A 71 -7.50 -7.82 -7.16
N TRP A 72 -6.26 -7.70 -6.67
CA TRP A 72 -5.74 -8.59 -5.61
C TRP A 72 -6.02 -8.07 -4.20
N GLY A 73 -6.60 -6.89 -4.07
CA GLY A 73 -7.01 -6.31 -2.80
C GLY A 73 -7.94 -5.11 -2.97
N THR A 74 -8.56 -4.69 -1.88
CA THR A 74 -9.28 -3.42 -1.81
C THR A 74 -8.30 -2.27 -1.55
N PHE A 75 -8.69 -1.05 -1.92
CA PHE A 75 -7.80 0.11 -1.90
C PHE A 75 -8.44 1.29 -1.16
N SER A 76 -7.62 2.00 -0.39
CA SER A 76 -7.95 3.34 0.09
C SER A 76 -6.69 4.22 0.11
N TYR A 77 -6.90 5.54 0.05
CA TYR A 77 -5.82 6.53 -0.04
C TYR A 77 -6.11 7.70 0.87
N THR A 78 -5.10 8.18 1.56
CA THR A 78 -5.11 9.48 2.24
C THR A 78 -3.90 10.27 1.82
N ARG A 79 -4.06 11.59 1.78
CA ARG A 79 -2.97 12.54 1.56
C ARG A 79 -3.04 13.63 2.60
N GLN A 80 -1.90 13.92 3.20
CA GLN A 80 -1.74 15.02 4.14
C GLN A 80 -0.68 16.00 3.67
N GLU A 81 -0.61 17.16 4.32
CA GLU A 81 0.56 18.02 4.24
C GLU A 81 1.78 17.31 4.86
N ARG A 82 2.96 17.57 4.30
CA ARG A 82 4.20 16.92 4.73
C ARG A 82 4.51 17.19 6.20
N ARG A 83 4.40 16.15 7.03
CA ARG A 83 4.62 16.20 8.49
C ARG A 83 5.56 15.10 8.99
N GLY A 84 6.11 14.29 8.09
CA GLY A 84 7.02 13.21 8.39
C GLY A 84 6.30 11.87 8.64
N LEU A 85 7.09 10.80 8.63
CA LEU A 85 6.62 9.41 8.67
C LEU A 85 5.66 9.10 9.84
N GLY A 86 5.94 9.62 11.03
CA GLY A 86 5.12 9.36 12.21
C GLY A 86 3.69 9.89 12.09
N ALA A 87 3.52 11.03 11.41
CA ALA A 87 2.18 11.56 11.13
C ALA A 87 1.44 10.67 10.13
N SER A 88 2.14 10.18 9.10
CA SER A 88 1.54 9.34 8.05
C SER A 88 1.10 7.96 8.55
N LEU A 89 1.81 7.41 9.55
CA LEU A 89 1.39 6.16 10.20
C LEU A 89 0.09 6.36 11.00
N ASN A 90 -0.03 7.46 11.73
CA ASN A 90 -1.22 7.77 12.55
C ASN A 90 -2.46 8.14 11.72
N THR A 91 -2.29 8.62 10.49
CA THR A 91 -3.42 8.87 9.58
C THR A 91 -3.93 7.61 8.89
N GLY A 92 -3.11 6.57 8.83
CA GLY A 92 -3.44 5.32 8.13
C GLY A 92 -3.89 4.17 9.04
N ILE A 93 -4.00 4.42 10.35
CA ILE A 93 -4.58 3.54 11.38
C ILE A 93 -5.91 4.13 11.81
#